data_AF-A0A662X2P1-F1
#
_entry.id   AF-A0A662X2P1-F1
#
_cell.length_a   1.000
_cell.length_b   1.000
_cell.length_c   1.000
_cell.angle_alpha   90.00
_cell.angle_beta   90.00
_cell.angle_gamma   90.00
#
_symmetry.space_group_name_H-M   'P 1'
#
loop_
_entity.id
_entity.type
_entity.pdbx_description
1 polymer ?
#
loop_
_entity_poly.entity_id
_entity_poly.type
_entity_poly.pdbx_seq_one_letter_code
_entity_poly.pdbx_strand_id
1 'polypeptide(L)'
;MALRDEHDFLSENERQFLASCLRQPPHVRADGRELMQQRKIVPPFPDRPSEGFLHFAVELSPMASPSFEASASAGRGAASSVAAAELARLVERGVRESRALDTEALAVVAGEKVWAITCHVHVLDHGGNLVDAASLAAIAALMHYRRPEV
;
A
#
# COMPACT_ATOMS: atom_id res chain seq x y z
N MET A 1 -4.19 6.70 -38.69
CA MET A 1 -2.90 6.48 -37.99
C MET A 1 -2.91 7.41 -36.80
N ALA A 2 -3.59 6.98 -35.73
CA ALA A 2 -3.86 7.83 -34.57
C ALA A 2 -2.57 8.09 -33.82
N LEU A 3 -2.33 9.37 -33.51
CA LEU A 3 -1.25 9.86 -32.67
C LEU A 3 -1.32 9.09 -31.35
N ARG A 4 -0.31 8.25 -31.09
CA ARG A 4 -0.09 7.68 -29.76
C ARG A 4 0.31 8.83 -28.86
N ASP A 5 -0.52 9.16 -27.89
CA ASP A 5 -0.14 10.06 -26.80
C ASP A 5 1.05 9.44 -26.06
N GLU A 6 2.22 10.08 -26.15
CA GLU A 6 3.50 9.65 -25.56
C GLU A 6 3.56 9.74 -24.02
N HIS A 7 2.40 9.71 -23.34
CA HIS A 7 2.31 9.84 -21.89
C HIS A 7 1.66 8.65 -21.18
N ASP A 8 1.33 7.59 -21.92
CA ASP A 8 0.72 6.39 -21.36
C ASP A 8 1.77 5.35 -20.97
N PHE A 9 2.42 5.57 -19.81
CA PHE A 9 3.40 4.64 -19.21
C PHE A 9 2.85 3.24 -18.89
N LEU A 10 1.52 3.09 -18.86
CA LEU A 10 0.85 1.83 -18.54
C LEU A 10 0.09 1.34 -19.77
N SER A 11 0.29 0.06 -20.11
CA SER A 11 -0.42 -0.66 -21.16
C SER A 11 -1.94 -0.59 -20.94
N GLU A 12 -2.70 -0.61 -22.02
CA GLU A 12 -4.16 -0.60 -21.98
C GLU A 12 -4.72 -1.76 -21.13
N ASN A 13 -4.02 -2.90 -21.13
CA ASN A 13 -4.32 -4.06 -20.29
C ASN A 13 -4.08 -3.77 -18.79
N GLU A 14 -3.02 -3.05 -18.44
CA GLU A 14 -2.72 -2.68 -17.05
C GLU A 14 -3.72 -1.68 -16.52
N ARG A 15 -4.12 -0.71 -17.36
CA ARG A 15 -5.17 0.25 -17.04
C ARG A 15 -6.51 -0.43 -16.83
N GLN A 16 -6.89 -1.34 -17.72
CA GLN A 16 -8.13 -2.11 -17.58
C GLN A 16 -8.10 -3.00 -16.35
N PHE A 17 -6.96 -3.60 -16.04
CA PHE A 17 -6.78 -4.43 -14.86
C PHE A 17 -6.92 -3.61 -13.57
N LEU A 18 -6.17 -2.50 -13.43
CA LEU A 18 -6.29 -1.58 -12.28
C LEU A 18 -7.70 -1.02 -12.14
N ALA A 19 -8.32 -0.65 -13.26
CA ALA A 19 -9.70 -0.18 -13.29
C ALA A 19 -10.69 -1.24 -12.82
N SER A 20 -10.46 -2.51 -13.17
CA SER A 20 -11.32 -3.63 -12.79
C SER A 20 -11.19 -3.96 -11.30
N CYS A 21 -9.96 -3.96 -10.77
CA CYS A 21 -9.63 -4.11 -9.35
C CYS A 21 -10.34 -3.07 -8.47
N LEU A 22 -10.45 -1.83 -8.96
CA LEU A 22 -11.09 -0.73 -8.23
C LEU A 22 -12.62 -0.72 -8.38
N ARG A 23 -13.18 -1.14 -9.53
CA ARG A 23 -14.61 -1.00 -9.85
C ARG A 23 -15.50 -2.18 -9.47
N GLN A 24 -14.99 -3.41 -9.34
CA GLN A 24 -15.82 -4.59 -9.10
C GLN A 24 -15.68 -5.12 -7.67
N PRO A 25 -16.78 -5.26 -6.90
CA PRO A 25 -16.78 -5.97 -5.62
C PRO A 25 -16.71 -7.50 -5.83
N PRO A 26 -15.97 -8.25 -5.01
CA PRO A 26 -15.14 -7.80 -3.90
C PRO A 26 -13.93 -7.07 -4.50
N HIS A 27 -13.59 -5.87 -4.03
CA HIS A 27 -12.45 -5.13 -4.58
C HIS A 27 -11.21 -6.04 -4.54
N VAL A 28 -10.79 -6.55 -5.70
CA VAL A 28 -9.72 -7.53 -5.81
C VAL A 28 -8.44 -6.76 -6.06
N ARG A 29 -7.42 -7.02 -5.24
CA ARG A 29 -6.07 -6.48 -5.46
C ARG A 29 -5.51 -7.03 -6.79
N ALA A 30 -4.49 -6.36 -7.31
CA ALA A 30 -3.80 -6.75 -8.54
C ALA A 30 -3.16 -8.18 -8.48
N ASP A 31 -3.10 -8.80 -7.30
CA ASP A 31 -2.56 -10.14 -7.04
C ASP A 31 -3.66 -11.21 -6.85
N GLY A 32 -4.94 -10.87 -7.06
CA GLY A 32 -6.06 -11.79 -6.88
C GLY A 32 -6.54 -11.96 -5.44
N ARG A 33 -5.98 -11.22 -4.47
CA ARG A 33 -6.43 -11.25 -3.07
C ARG A 33 -7.54 -10.22 -2.84
N GLU A 34 -8.57 -10.60 -2.08
CA GLU A 34 -9.64 -9.68 -1.68
C GLU A 34 -9.07 -8.51 -0.85
N LEU A 35 -9.64 -7.30 -0.97
CA LEU A 35 -9.45 -6.20 -0.01
C LEU A 35 -10.00 -6.61 1.38
N MET A 36 -9.35 -7.58 2.04
CA MET A 36 -9.65 -7.91 3.42
C MET A 36 -9.16 -6.76 4.30
N GLN A 37 -10.11 -5.89 4.65
CA GLN A 37 -10.04 -4.94 5.77
C GLN A 37 -8.76 -4.10 5.85
N GLN A 38 -8.56 -3.21 4.86
CA GLN A 38 -7.54 -2.15 4.97
C GLN A 38 -7.82 -1.15 6.10
N ARG A 39 -9.01 -1.21 6.70
CA ARG A 39 -9.39 -0.46 7.90
C ARG A 39 -10.13 -1.37 8.87
N LYS A 40 -9.78 -1.29 10.15
CA LYS A 40 -10.49 -1.96 11.24
C LYS A 40 -10.48 -1.08 12.48
N ILE A 41 -11.51 -1.20 13.31
CA ILE A 41 -11.52 -0.57 14.63
C ILE A 41 -10.97 -1.59 15.62
N VAL A 42 -9.94 -1.20 16.37
CA VAL A 42 -9.26 -2.05 17.35
C VAL A 42 -9.10 -1.30 18.67
N PRO A 43 -8.97 -1.99 19.79
CA PRO A 43 -8.60 -1.35 21.05
C PRO A 43 -7.18 -0.77 20.94
N PRO A 44 -6.93 0.44 21.48
CA PRO A 44 -5.59 1.02 21.51
C PRO A 44 -4.67 0.26 22.45
N PHE A 45 -3.37 0.53 22.35
CA PHE A 45 -2.41 0.04 23.35
C PHE A 45 -2.62 0.74 24.70
N PRO A 46 -2.40 0.03 25.83
CA PRO A 46 -2.57 0.61 27.16
C PRO A 46 -1.57 1.76 27.42
N ASP A 47 -0.38 1.70 26.83
CA ASP A 47 0.64 2.74 26.97
C ASP A 47 0.31 4.02 26.19
N ARG A 48 -0.52 3.91 25.13
CA ARG A 48 -0.87 5.02 24.23
C ARG A 48 -2.35 4.95 23.81
N PRO A 49 -3.27 5.35 24.70
CA PRO A 49 -4.72 5.22 24.48
C PRO A 49 -5.28 6.20 23.43
N SER A 50 -4.53 7.25 23.08
CA SER A 50 -4.94 8.30 22.13
C SER A 50 -4.40 8.09 20.71
N GLU A 51 -3.51 7.12 20.47
CA GLU A 51 -2.91 6.91 19.15
C GLU A 51 -3.57 5.76 18.39
N GLY A 52 -3.89 5.97 17.11
CA GLY A 52 -4.30 4.92 16.20
C GLY A 52 -3.13 4.17 15.54
N PHE A 53 -3.47 3.14 14.78
CA PHE A 53 -2.48 2.30 14.11
C PHE A 53 -2.38 2.63 12.63
N LEU A 54 -1.15 2.76 12.16
CA LEU A 54 -0.82 2.87 10.76
C LEU A 54 0.23 1.81 10.42
N HIS A 55 -0.08 0.98 9.43
CA HIS A 55 0.81 -0.06 8.94
C HIS A 55 1.00 0.08 7.43
N PHE A 56 2.22 -0.14 6.95
CA PHE A 56 2.54 -0.16 5.53
C PHE A 56 2.94 -1.56 5.10
N ALA A 57 2.32 -2.06 4.04
CA ALA A 57 2.62 -3.33 3.44
C ALA A 57 3.01 -3.09 1.97
N VAL A 58 4.22 -3.51 1.60
CA VAL A 58 4.69 -3.41 0.22
C VAL A 58 4.73 -4.81 -0.38
N GLU A 59 4.23 -4.95 -1.61
CA GLU A 59 4.29 -6.18 -2.38
C GLU A 59 4.96 -5.90 -3.72
N LEU A 60 5.98 -6.71 -4.03
CA LEU A 60 6.69 -6.67 -5.30
C LEU A 60 6.05 -7.70 -6.24
N SER A 61 5.38 -7.22 -7.29
CA SER A 61 4.80 -8.12 -8.29
C SER A 61 5.90 -8.76 -9.13
N PRO A 62 5.78 -10.06 -9.48
CA PRO A 62 6.62 -10.68 -10.51
C PRO A 62 6.55 -9.96 -11.87
N MET A 63 5.45 -9.24 -12.14
CA MET A 63 5.30 -8.43 -13.34
C MET A 63 6.26 -7.22 -13.36
N ALA A 64 6.71 -6.75 -12.20
CA ALA A 64 7.54 -5.55 -12.11
C ALA A 64 8.99 -5.79 -12.51
N SER A 65 9.48 -7.01 -12.35
CA SER A 65 10.78 -7.41 -12.87
C SER A 65 10.86 -8.94 -12.86
N PRO A 66 11.47 -9.57 -13.88
CA PRO A 66 11.76 -11.00 -13.85
C PRO A 66 12.71 -11.37 -12.69
N SER A 67 13.42 -10.39 -12.11
CA SER A 67 14.21 -10.59 -10.89
C SER A 67 13.34 -10.89 -9.65
N PHE A 68 12.06 -10.51 -9.69
CA PHE A 68 11.08 -10.78 -8.64
C PHE A 68 10.34 -12.12 -8.85
N GLU A 69 10.43 -12.75 -10.05
CA GLU A 69 9.84 -14.07 -10.36
C GLU A 69 10.49 -15.25 -9.59
N ALA A 70 11.72 -15.09 -9.06
CA ALA A 70 12.40 -16.15 -8.31
C ALA A 70 11.76 -16.50 -6.94
N SER A 71 10.53 -16.05 -6.69
CA SER A 71 9.84 -16.07 -5.41
C SER A 71 8.80 -17.19 -5.24
N ALA A 72 8.42 -17.93 -6.29
CA ALA A 72 7.37 -18.94 -6.19
C ALA A 72 7.86 -20.41 -6.16
N SER A 73 9.01 -20.77 -6.76
CA SER A 73 9.34 -22.20 -6.97
C SER A 73 10.64 -22.75 -6.35
N ALA A 74 11.53 -21.95 -5.74
CA ALA A 74 12.77 -22.51 -5.18
C ALA A 74 13.42 -21.63 -4.10
N GLY A 75 13.11 -21.86 -2.82
CA GLY A 75 13.96 -21.56 -1.64
C GLY A 75 14.52 -20.15 -1.42
N ARG A 76 14.27 -19.18 -2.32
CA ARG A 76 14.79 -17.80 -2.31
C ARG A 76 13.70 -16.75 -2.04
N GLY A 77 12.50 -17.18 -1.63
CA GLY A 77 11.37 -16.30 -1.28
C GLY A 77 11.66 -15.30 -0.17
N ALA A 78 12.74 -15.49 0.60
CA ALA A 78 13.19 -14.56 1.62
C ALA A 78 13.76 -13.25 1.04
N ALA A 79 14.44 -13.24 -0.11
CA ALA A 79 15.14 -12.02 -0.56
C ALA A 79 14.19 -10.94 -1.10
N SER A 80 13.19 -11.33 -1.92
CA SER A 80 12.15 -10.40 -2.43
C SER A 80 11.24 -9.90 -1.30
N SER A 81 10.88 -10.79 -0.36
CA SER A 81 10.10 -10.40 0.83
C SER A 81 10.90 -9.51 1.78
N VAL A 82 12.23 -9.71 1.91
CA VAL A 82 13.10 -8.81 2.70
C VAL A 82 13.18 -7.44 2.05
N ALA A 83 13.40 -7.34 0.74
CA ALA A 83 13.44 -6.03 0.06
C ALA A 83 12.10 -5.28 0.17
N ALA A 84 10.97 -5.99 0.04
CA ALA A 84 9.65 -5.43 0.24
C ALA A 84 9.42 -4.96 1.70
N ALA A 85 9.85 -5.77 2.68
CA ALA A 85 9.73 -5.42 4.10
C ALA A 85 10.65 -4.25 4.50
N GLU A 86 11.85 -4.16 3.93
CA GLU A 86 12.76 -3.03 4.13
C GLU A 86 12.17 -1.75 3.54
N LEU A 87 11.63 -1.82 2.32
CA LEU A 87 10.95 -0.69 1.69
C LEU A 87 9.73 -0.24 2.51
N ALA A 88 8.92 -1.19 2.99
CA ALA A 88 7.79 -0.89 3.88
C ALA A 88 8.24 -0.15 5.15
N ARG A 89 9.32 -0.61 5.79
CA ARG A 89 9.89 0.04 6.99
C ARG A 89 10.46 1.42 6.70
N LEU A 90 11.10 1.61 5.54
CA LEU A 90 11.64 2.91 5.13
C LEU A 90 10.52 3.92 4.91
N VAL A 91 9.46 3.54 4.20
CA VAL A 91 8.27 4.38 3.98
C VAL A 91 7.57 4.67 5.31
N GLU A 92 7.37 3.65 6.15
CA GLU A 92 6.75 3.81 7.47
C GLU A 92 7.53 4.79 8.35
N ARG A 93 8.86 4.63 8.40
CA ARG A 93 9.72 5.54 9.15
C ARG A 93 9.65 6.95 8.60
N GLY A 94 9.70 7.13 7.28
CA GLY A 94 9.57 8.44 6.63
C GLY A 94 8.26 9.14 6.98
N VAL A 95 7.13 8.42 6.95
CA VAL A 95 5.80 8.98 7.27
C VAL A 95 5.67 9.29 8.77
N ARG A 96 6.18 8.41 9.64
CA ARG A 96 6.13 8.59 11.11
C ARG A 96 7.05 9.72 11.59
N GLU A 97 8.29 9.77 11.12
CA GLU A 97 9.27 10.77 11.54
C GLU A 97 8.91 12.17 11.03
N SER A 98 8.32 12.27 9.84
CA SER A 98 7.84 13.54 9.29
C SER A 98 6.56 14.06 9.95
N ARG A 99 5.89 13.25 10.79
CA ARG A 99 4.55 13.55 11.34
C ARG A 99 3.55 13.95 10.26
N ALA A 100 3.67 13.35 9.07
CA ALA A 100 2.82 13.67 7.93
C ALA A 100 1.35 13.26 8.14
N LEU A 101 1.08 12.36 9.10
CA LEU A 101 -0.25 11.94 9.49
C LEU A 101 -0.42 12.03 11.01
N ASP A 102 -1.53 12.63 11.44
CA ASP A 102 -1.89 12.72 12.84
C ASP A 102 -2.48 11.40 13.32
N THR A 103 -1.71 10.68 14.16
CA THR A 103 -2.14 9.42 14.76
C THR A 103 -3.20 9.62 15.84
N GLU A 104 -3.34 10.81 16.41
CA GLU A 104 -4.38 11.11 17.40
C GLU A 104 -5.74 11.32 16.74
N ALA A 105 -5.75 11.89 15.53
CA ALA A 105 -6.95 12.00 14.70
C ALA A 105 -7.55 10.64 14.30
N LEU A 106 -6.79 9.55 14.46
CA LEU A 106 -7.25 8.17 14.25
C LEU A 106 -7.98 7.59 15.46
N ALA A 107 -7.98 8.24 16.63
CA ALA A 107 -8.77 7.78 17.78
C ALA A 107 -10.26 8.12 17.58
N VAL A 108 -11.13 7.13 17.79
CA VAL A 108 -12.59 7.33 17.78
C VAL A 108 -13.07 7.64 19.19
N VAL A 109 -12.71 6.77 20.13
CA VAL A 109 -12.93 6.92 21.56
C VAL A 109 -11.60 6.64 22.25
N ALA A 110 -10.99 7.68 22.81
CA ALA A 110 -9.70 7.56 23.49
C ALA A 110 -9.77 6.47 24.57
N GLY A 111 -8.86 5.50 24.52
CA GLY A 111 -8.79 4.38 25.46
C GLY A 111 -9.70 3.19 25.17
N GLU A 112 -10.62 3.27 24.20
CA GLU A 112 -11.54 2.16 23.87
C GLU A 112 -11.44 1.72 22.41
N LYS A 113 -11.50 2.66 21.47
CA LYS A 113 -11.59 2.36 20.03
C LYS A 113 -10.74 3.32 19.21
N VAL A 114 -9.80 2.76 18.46
CA VAL A 114 -8.96 3.49 17.51
C VAL A 114 -9.00 2.84 16.13
N TRP A 115 -8.78 3.65 15.11
CA TRP A 115 -8.62 3.15 13.75
C TRP A 115 -7.26 2.48 13.58
N ALA A 116 -7.27 1.30 12.97
CA ALA A 116 -6.10 0.67 12.39
C ALA A 116 -6.23 0.65 10.86
N ILE A 117 -5.31 1.36 10.21
CA ILE A 117 -5.26 1.52 8.76
C ILE A 117 -4.02 0.81 8.23
N THR A 118 -4.21 -0.02 7.21
CA THR A 118 -3.12 -0.66 6.47
C THR A 118 -3.05 -0.07 5.07
N CYS A 119 -1.95 0.61 4.76
CA CYS A 119 -1.65 1.09 3.42
C CYS A 119 -0.90 0.00 2.65
N HIS A 120 -1.44 -0.42 1.51
CA HIS A 120 -0.81 -1.41 0.64
C HIS A 120 -0.21 -0.72 -0.58
N VAL A 121 1.07 -0.96 -0.84
CA VAL A 121 1.79 -0.47 -2.02
C VAL A 121 2.13 -1.66 -2.89
N HIS A 122 1.65 -1.65 -4.14
CA HIS A 122 1.95 -2.68 -5.12
C HIS A 122 2.86 -2.13 -6.20
N VAL A 123 3.98 -2.80 -6.40
CA VAL A 123 4.94 -2.43 -7.45
C VAL A 123 4.62 -3.22 -8.70
N LEU A 124 4.26 -2.52 -9.77
CA LEU A 124 3.83 -3.10 -11.05
C LEU A 124 4.92 -3.10 -12.10
N ASP A 125 5.80 -2.09 -12.08
CA ASP A 125 6.97 -1.97 -12.95
C ASP A 125 8.13 -1.39 -12.15
N HIS A 126 9.32 -1.94 -12.34
CA HIS A 126 10.54 -1.51 -11.66
C HIS A 126 11.57 -0.98 -12.67
N GLY A 127 11.44 0.32 -12.96
CA GLY A 127 12.37 1.07 -13.82
C GLY A 127 13.43 1.88 -13.07
N GLY A 128 13.57 1.73 -11.75
CA GLY A 128 14.54 2.49 -10.95
C GLY A 128 14.09 2.80 -9.53
N ASN A 129 14.13 4.08 -9.15
CA ASN A 129 14.00 4.54 -7.76
C ASN A 129 12.66 4.20 -7.10
N LEU A 130 12.62 3.03 -6.46
CA LEU A 130 11.41 2.46 -5.89
C LEU A 130 11.04 3.10 -4.55
N VAL A 131 12.02 3.63 -3.82
CA VAL A 131 11.81 4.23 -2.50
C VAL A 131 10.98 5.51 -2.62
N ASP A 132 11.36 6.39 -3.52
CA ASP A 132 10.64 7.66 -3.72
C ASP A 132 9.27 7.41 -4.34
N ALA A 133 9.18 6.51 -5.31
CA ALA A 133 7.92 6.12 -5.93
C ALA A 133 6.94 5.53 -4.90
N ALA A 134 7.40 4.62 -4.04
CA ALA A 134 6.57 4.03 -2.99
C ALA A 134 6.14 5.06 -1.93
N SER A 135 7.04 5.97 -1.55
CA SER A 135 6.74 7.03 -0.58
C SER A 135 5.69 8.01 -1.11
N LEU A 136 5.84 8.44 -2.37
CA LEU A 136 4.85 9.28 -3.06
C LEU A 136 3.50 8.58 -3.19
N ALA A 137 3.50 7.31 -3.61
CA ALA A 137 2.28 6.51 -3.73
C ALA A 137 1.56 6.36 -2.38
N ALA A 138 2.30 6.10 -1.30
CA ALA A 138 1.77 5.99 0.05
C ALA A 138 1.12 7.30 0.52
N ILE A 139 1.80 8.44 0.35
CA ILE A 139 1.25 9.75 0.73
C ILE A 139 0.03 10.10 -0.13
N ALA A 140 0.10 9.87 -1.44
CA ALA A 140 -1.03 10.09 -2.36
C ALA A 140 -2.26 9.26 -1.98
N ALA A 141 -2.05 7.98 -1.63
CA ALA A 141 -3.11 7.09 -1.17
C ALA A 141 -3.72 7.59 0.15
N LEU A 142 -2.91 8.03 1.10
CA LEU A 142 -3.38 8.57 2.39
C LEU A 142 -4.13 9.91 2.22
N MET A 143 -3.70 10.78 1.29
CA MET A 143 -4.40 12.03 0.99
C MET A 143 -5.76 11.79 0.30
N HIS A 144 -5.84 10.76 -0.55
CA HIS A 144 -7.09 10.41 -1.22
C HIS A 144 -8.05 9.64 -0.31
N TYR A 145 -7.53 8.95 0.70
CA TYR A 145 -8.32 8.15 1.62
C TYR A 145 -9.33 9.01 2.39
N ARG A 146 -10.62 8.75 2.17
CA ARG A 146 -11.70 9.35 2.96
C ARG A 146 -12.17 8.38 4.04
N ARG A 147 -12.05 8.83 5.28
CA ARG A 147 -12.65 8.12 6.42
C ARG A 147 -14.18 8.13 6.26
N PRO A 148 -14.87 6.99 6.41
CA PRO A 148 -16.32 6.98 6.47
C PRO A 148 -16.74 7.69 7.77
N GLU A 149 -17.79 8.50 7.71
CA GLU A 149 -18.37 9.05 8.92
C GLU A 149 -18.91 7.89 9.77
N VAL A 150 -18.60 7.92 11.08
CA VAL A 150 -19.01 6.94 12.09
C VAL A 150 -20.16 7.52 12.88
#